data_AF-A0A4S4KIT3-F1
#
_entry.id   AF-A0A4S4KIT3-F1
#
_cell.length_a   1.000
_cell.length_b   1.000
_cell.length_c   1.000
_cell.angle_alpha   90.00
_cell.angle_beta   90.00
_cell.angle_gamma   90.00
#
_symmetry.space_group_name_H-M   'P 1'
#
loop_
_entity.id
_entity.type
_entity.pdbx_description
1 polymer ?
#
loop_
_entity_poly.entity_id
_entity_poly.type
_entity_poly.pdbx_seq_one_letter_code
_entity_poly.pdbx_strand_id
1 'polypeptide(L)'
;MKTFALVAPFVFLAISAVRGTPLVGNVRRGTSDTALTQTQALQFALTLEHLENAYYTEALAKFSKADFLKAGYKDWQYGRLTQIADHEATHVKFLTTTLGADAVDADEYNFQYTTPGDVFKTSLMLERVGTAAYLGAAHFLTDPNVITAAGAILTTEARQASWTNSAVFMREGWPGPYETPLTPNQVYTIASQFITNSPQTNPELPV
;
A
#
# COMPACT_ATOMS: atom_id res chain seq x y z
N MET A 1 -32.05 21.82 -60.39
CA MET A 1 -32.06 20.39 -60.00
C MET A 1 -30.68 19.80 -60.19
N LYS A 2 -29.85 19.74 -59.14
CA LYS A 2 -28.74 18.80 -58.98
C LYS A 2 -28.53 18.58 -57.48
N THR A 3 -29.01 17.44 -56.99
CA THR A 3 -28.84 16.93 -55.63
C THR A 3 -27.40 16.41 -55.48
N PHE A 4 -26.67 16.89 -54.47
CA PHE A 4 -25.42 16.28 -54.02
C PHE A 4 -25.69 15.54 -52.71
N ALA A 5 -25.54 14.21 -52.76
CA ALA A 5 -25.55 13.35 -51.60
C ALA A 5 -24.16 13.36 -50.94
N LEU A 6 -24.09 13.72 -49.66
CA LEU A 6 -22.88 13.53 -48.85
C LEU A 6 -22.89 12.11 -48.30
N VAL A 7 -21.92 11.29 -48.72
CA VAL A 7 -21.64 9.98 -48.13
C VAL A 7 -20.49 10.16 -47.14
N ALA A 8 -20.75 9.96 -45.85
CA ALA A 8 -19.71 9.93 -44.82
C ALA A 8 -19.06 8.54 -44.78
N PRO A 9 -17.72 8.40 -44.72
CA PRO A 9 -17.09 7.11 -44.53
C PRO A 9 -17.07 6.76 -43.03
N PHE A 10 -17.67 5.63 -42.66
CA PHE A 10 -17.47 5.00 -41.36
C PHE A 10 -16.08 4.38 -41.30
N VAL A 11 -15.19 4.97 -40.49
CA VAL A 11 -13.91 4.35 -40.12
C VAL A 11 -14.17 3.43 -38.94
N PHE A 12 -14.09 2.11 -39.14
CA PHE A 12 -14.07 1.13 -38.06
C PHE A 12 -12.68 1.12 -37.42
N LEU A 13 -12.57 1.62 -36.19
CA LEU A 13 -11.38 1.50 -35.36
C LEU A 13 -11.39 0.12 -34.68
N ALA A 14 -10.49 -0.78 -35.10
CA ALA A 14 -10.32 -2.08 -34.46
C ALA A 14 -9.61 -1.89 -33.10
N ILE A 15 -10.35 -2.01 -32.00
CA ILE A 15 -9.79 -2.06 -30.65
C ILE A 15 -9.21 -3.47 -30.46
N SER A 16 -7.88 -3.60 -30.52
CA SER A 16 -7.19 -4.81 -30.09
C SER A 16 -7.21 -4.87 -28.56
N ALA A 17 -8.05 -5.73 -28.01
CA ALA A 17 -8.05 -6.04 -26.57
C ALA A 17 -6.80 -6.86 -26.25
N VAL A 18 -5.80 -6.22 -25.63
CA VAL A 18 -4.71 -6.94 -24.95
C VAL A 18 -5.33 -7.65 -23.74
N ARG A 19 -5.45 -8.97 -23.81
CA ARG A 19 -5.76 -9.80 -22.65
C ARG A 19 -4.51 -9.90 -21.79
N GLY A 20 -4.40 -9.04 -20.77
CA GLY A 20 -3.49 -9.30 -19.66
C GLY A 20 -4.03 -10.50 -18.87
N THR A 21 -3.23 -11.55 -18.75
CA THR A 21 -3.48 -12.60 -17.75
C THR A 21 -3.29 -11.97 -16.38
N PRO A 22 -4.31 -11.99 -15.49
CA PRO A 22 -4.09 -11.52 -14.14
C PRO A 22 -3.14 -12.51 -13.48
N LEU A 23 -1.97 -12.02 -13.04
CA LEU A 23 -1.12 -12.73 -12.10
C LEU A 23 -1.80 -12.65 -10.73
N VAL A 24 -2.87 -13.43 -10.54
CA VAL A 24 -3.42 -13.65 -9.20
C VAL A 24 -2.52 -14.67 -8.56
N GLY A 25 -1.63 -14.23 -7.67
CA GLY A 25 -0.88 -15.12 -6.79
C GLY A 25 -1.85 -16.00 -5.97
N ASN A 26 -1.41 -17.19 -5.56
CA ASN A 26 -2.22 -18.09 -4.74
C ASN A 26 -2.38 -17.51 -3.33
N VAL A 27 -3.41 -16.69 -3.14
CA VAL A 27 -3.76 -16.05 -1.86
C VAL A 27 -4.93 -16.79 -1.23
N ARG A 28 -4.84 -17.06 0.08
CA ARG A 28 -5.90 -17.73 0.85
C ARG A 28 -6.85 -16.69 1.46
N ARG A 29 -8.09 -16.64 0.95
CA ARG A 29 -9.16 -15.72 1.37
C ARG A 29 -10.20 -16.46 2.23
N GLY A 30 -10.52 -15.93 3.41
CA GLY A 30 -11.54 -16.48 4.31
C GLY A 30 -12.97 -16.05 3.94
N THR A 31 -13.98 -16.82 4.36
CA THR A 31 -15.41 -16.58 4.03
C THR A 31 -16.25 -16.06 5.20
N SER A 32 -15.66 -15.62 6.31
CA SER A 32 -16.40 -15.41 7.56
C SER A 32 -16.97 -14.00 7.74
N ASP A 33 -18.30 -13.91 7.80
CA ASP A 33 -19.15 -12.77 8.20
C ASP A 33 -19.07 -12.39 9.70
N THR A 34 -18.03 -12.86 10.41
CA THR A 34 -17.79 -12.55 11.83
C THR A 34 -16.84 -11.37 11.97
N ALA A 35 -17.14 -10.46 12.90
CA ALA A 35 -16.24 -9.39 13.30
C ALA A 35 -14.83 -9.96 13.60
N LEU A 36 -13.79 -9.30 13.09
CA LEU A 36 -12.41 -9.74 13.30
C LEU A 36 -12.05 -9.70 14.78
N THR A 37 -11.30 -10.71 15.21
CA THR A 37 -10.61 -10.63 16.49
C THR A 37 -9.47 -9.61 16.42
N GLN A 38 -9.06 -9.07 17.57
CA GLN A 38 -7.87 -8.21 17.65
C GLN A 38 -6.64 -8.90 17.02
N THR A 39 -6.44 -10.20 17.29
CA THR A 39 -5.33 -10.97 16.72
C THR A 39 -5.39 -10.97 15.19
N GLN A 40 -6.55 -11.24 14.58
CA GLN A 40 -6.69 -11.21 13.12
C GLN A 40 -6.49 -9.82 12.54
N ALA A 41 -6.96 -8.76 13.23
CA ALA A 41 -6.72 -7.39 12.82
C ALA A 41 -5.21 -7.03 12.84
N LEU A 42 -4.49 -7.45 13.89
CA LEU A 42 -3.05 -7.23 14.00
C LEU A 42 -2.24 -8.10 13.03
N GLN A 43 -2.66 -9.34 12.76
CA GLN A 43 -2.06 -10.19 11.73
C GLN A 43 -2.19 -9.53 10.35
N PHE A 44 -3.38 -9.01 10.03
CA PHE A 44 -3.60 -8.29 8.79
C PHE A 44 -2.75 -7.01 8.71
N ALA A 45 -2.64 -6.25 9.80
CA ALA A 45 -1.73 -5.10 9.86
C ALA A 45 -0.28 -5.54 9.60
N LEU A 46 0.19 -6.62 10.24
CA LEU A 46 1.56 -7.11 10.04
C LEU A 46 1.82 -7.56 8.59
N THR A 47 0.83 -8.13 7.90
CA THR A 47 0.93 -8.42 6.46
C THR A 47 1.20 -7.16 5.63
N LEU A 48 0.50 -6.05 5.92
CA LEU A 48 0.72 -4.79 5.21
C LEU A 48 2.07 -4.17 5.56
N GLU A 49 2.47 -4.25 6.82
CA GLU A 49 3.73 -3.68 7.31
C GLU A 49 4.95 -4.42 6.74
N HIS A 50 4.84 -5.74 6.54
CA HIS A 50 5.84 -6.50 5.78
C HIS A 50 5.92 -6.03 4.33
N LEU A 51 4.77 -5.75 3.70
CA LEU A 51 4.72 -5.25 2.33
C LEU A 51 5.39 -3.87 2.20
N GLU A 52 5.11 -2.95 3.11
CA GLU A 52 5.70 -1.60 3.11
C GLU A 52 7.19 -1.65 3.45
N ASN A 53 7.58 -2.42 4.46
CA ASN A 53 8.98 -2.62 4.82
C ASN A 53 9.80 -3.24 3.66
N ALA A 54 9.25 -4.25 2.98
CA ALA A 54 9.87 -4.84 1.80
C ALA A 54 9.96 -3.83 0.66
N TYR A 55 8.89 -3.07 0.42
CA TYR A 55 8.84 -2.02 -0.59
C TYR A 55 9.97 -1.00 -0.44
N TYR A 56 10.12 -0.42 0.75
CA TYR A 56 11.16 0.58 1.00
C TYR A 56 12.57 -0.03 0.97
N THR A 57 12.75 -1.23 1.53
CA THR A 57 14.03 -1.95 1.52
C THR A 57 14.50 -2.19 0.08
N GLU A 58 13.63 -2.75 -0.76
CA GLU A 58 13.94 -3.01 -2.17
C GLU A 58 14.18 -1.71 -2.96
N ALA A 59 13.39 -0.67 -2.71
CA ALA A 59 13.51 0.60 -3.43
C ALA A 59 14.84 1.29 -3.14
N LEU A 60 15.28 1.31 -1.87
CA LEU A 60 16.55 1.88 -1.45
C LEU A 60 17.76 1.04 -1.85
N ALA A 61 17.58 -0.28 -2.00
CA ALA A 61 18.60 -1.15 -2.58
C ALA A 61 18.75 -0.93 -4.10
N LYS A 62 17.64 -0.67 -4.80
CA LYS A 62 17.60 -0.48 -6.27
C LYS A 62 18.06 0.90 -6.71
N PHE A 63 17.70 1.96 -5.98
CA PHE A 63 18.01 3.34 -6.34
C PHE A 63 18.86 4.01 -5.27
N SER A 64 20.06 4.41 -5.68
CA SER A 64 20.96 5.17 -4.82
C SER A 64 20.46 6.61 -4.65
N LYS A 65 20.96 7.32 -3.63
CA LYS A 65 20.75 8.77 -3.50
C LYS A 65 21.07 9.52 -4.81
N ALA A 66 22.14 9.15 -5.52
CA ALA A 66 22.54 9.79 -6.77
C ALA A 66 21.47 9.64 -7.87
N ASP A 67 20.77 8.50 -7.92
CA ASP A 67 19.67 8.29 -8.86
C ASP A 67 18.49 9.21 -8.58
N PHE A 68 18.14 9.40 -7.31
CA PHE A 68 17.11 10.36 -6.89
C PHE A 68 17.49 11.79 -7.26
N LEU A 69 18.74 12.20 -7.02
CA LEU A 69 19.22 13.54 -7.38
C LEU A 69 19.20 13.76 -8.90
N LYS A 70 19.62 12.76 -9.68
CA LYS A 70 19.57 12.79 -11.13
C LYS A 70 18.12 12.88 -11.66
N ALA A 71 17.18 12.25 -10.96
CA ALA A 71 15.75 12.35 -11.26
C ALA A 71 15.10 13.68 -10.81
N GLY A 72 15.88 14.61 -10.21
CA GLY A 72 15.43 15.95 -9.83
C GLY A 72 14.96 16.10 -8.39
N TYR A 73 14.94 15.01 -7.60
CA TYR A 73 14.69 15.07 -6.17
C TYR A 73 15.87 15.68 -5.42
N LYS A 74 15.65 16.14 -4.19
CA LYS A 74 16.68 16.73 -3.32
C LYS A 74 17.11 15.75 -2.24
N ASP A 75 18.26 16.05 -1.65
CA ASP A 75 18.84 15.30 -0.53
C ASP A 75 17.83 15.01 0.59
N TRP A 76 17.02 16.00 0.96
CA TRP A 76 16.05 15.85 2.04
C TRP A 76 14.87 14.95 1.66
N GLN A 77 14.49 14.84 0.38
CA GLN A 77 13.46 13.88 -0.06
C GLN A 77 13.97 12.44 0.09
N TYR A 78 15.21 12.17 -0.34
CA TYR A 78 15.81 10.84 -0.15
C TYR A 78 15.99 10.51 1.34
N GLY A 79 16.45 11.47 2.13
CA GLY A 79 16.60 11.30 3.58
C GLY A 79 15.29 10.97 4.30
N ARG A 80 14.18 11.61 3.91
CA ARG A 80 12.86 11.29 4.45
C ARG A 80 12.35 9.94 3.99
N LEU A 81 12.59 9.55 2.73
CA LEU A 81 12.28 8.20 2.25
C LEU A 81 13.03 7.11 3.06
N THR A 82 14.30 7.37 3.39
CA THR A 82 15.09 6.47 4.25
C THR A 82 14.52 6.40 5.67
N GLN A 83 14.12 7.54 6.23
CA GLN A 83 13.49 7.57 7.54
C GLN A 83 12.16 6.79 7.57
N ILE A 84 11.36 6.87 6.51
CA ILE A 84 10.13 6.09 6.38
C ILE A 84 10.46 4.59 6.41
N ALA A 85 11.48 4.15 5.66
CA ALA A 85 11.93 2.75 5.70
C ALA A 85 12.28 2.28 7.13
N ASP A 86 12.94 3.13 7.92
CA ASP A 86 13.27 2.81 9.32
C ASP A 86 12.02 2.71 10.22
N HIS A 87 10.99 3.51 9.94
CA HIS A 87 9.72 3.44 10.64
C HIS A 87 8.98 2.14 10.33
N GLU A 88 8.88 1.75 9.06
CA GLU A 88 8.19 0.50 8.68
C GLU A 88 8.87 -0.74 9.27
N ALA A 89 10.20 -0.76 9.32
CA ALA A 89 10.94 -1.81 10.04
C ALA A 89 10.61 -1.83 11.55
N THR A 90 10.35 -0.66 12.14
CA THR A 90 9.96 -0.53 13.55
C THR A 90 8.52 -1.01 13.78
N HIS A 91 7.60 -0.71 12.88
CA HIS A 91 6.21 -1.16 12.92
C HIS A 91 6.12 -2.69 12.81
N VAL A 92 6.83 -3.29 11.83
CA VAL A 92 6.96 -4.76 11.71
C VAL A 92 7.44 -5.37 13.02
N LYS A 93 8.53 -4.84 13.59
CA LYS A 93 9.08 -5.35 14.85
C LYS A 93 8.06 -5.27 16.00
N PHE A 94 7.34 -4.17 16.11
CA PHE A 94 6.31 -3.99 17.14
C PHE A 94 5.20 -5.04 16.99
N LEU A 95 4.66 -5.22 15.79
CA LEU A 95 3.57 -6.16 15.52
C LEU A 95 4.02 -7.61 15.67
N THR A 96 5.19 -7.98 15.15
CA THR A 96 5.78 -9.32 15.36
C THR A 96 5.94 -9.62 16.84
N THR A 97 6.42 -8.65 17.64
CA THR A 97 6.56 -8.82 19.09
C THR A 97 5.20 -8.95 19.79
N THR A 98 4.22 -8.15 19.37
CA THR A 98 2.88 -8.12 19.96
C THR A 98 2.11 -9.42 19.67
N LEU A 99 2.25 -9.96 18.47
CA LEU A 99 1.60 -11.20 18.05
C LEU A 99 2.32 -12.46 18.55
N GLY A 100 3.64 -12.41 18.77
CA GLY A 100 4.40 -13.55 19.26
C GLY A 100 4.27 -14.77 18.32
N ALA A 101 3.73 -15.88 18.83
CA ALA A 101 3.54 -17.10 18.04
C ALA A 101 2.48 -16.96 16.93
N ASP A 102 1.61 -15.94 17.01
CA ASP A 102 0.59 -15.65 16.01
C ASP A 102 1.10 -14.71 14.92
N ALA A 103 2.38 -14.32 14.93
CA ALA A 103 2.96 -13.43 13.92
C ALA A 103 2.97 -14.12 12.55
N VAL A 104 2.73 -13.31 11.51
CA VAL A 104 2.75 -13.77 10.11
C VAL A 104 4.12 -13.48 9.48
N ASP A 105 4.50 -14.33 8.55
CA ASP A 105 5.71 -14.16 7.75
C ASP A 105 5.45 -13.19 6.58
N ALA A 106 6.51 -12.55 6.11
CA ALA A 106 6.46 -11.69 4.93
C ALA A 106 6.09 -12.50 3.67
N ASP A 107 5.31 -11.88 2.78
CA ASP A 107 5.03 -12.42 1.46
C ASP A 107 6.21 -12.20 0.50
N GLU A 108 6.11 -12.75 -0.71
CA GLU A 108 6.93 -12.33 -1.83
C GLU A 108 6.24 -11.22 -2.59
N TYR A 109 7.02 -10.22 -2.99
CA TYR A 109 6.50 -8.99 -3.58
C TYR A 109 7.04 -8.70 -4.97
N ASN A 110 6.26 -7.94 -5.73
CA ASN A 110 6.68 -7.37 -7.00
C ASN A 110 6.07 -5.99 -7.22
N PHE A 111 6.87 -4.95 -7.00
CA PHE A 111 6.39 -3.57 -6.99
C PHE A 111 6.45 -2.85 -8.34
N GLN A 112 7.06 -3.45 -9.36
CA GLN A 112 7.07 -2.97 -10.76
C GLN A 112 7.55 -1.51 -10.98
N TYR A 113 8.18 -0.85 -10.01
CA TYR A 113 8.72 0.50 -10.18
C TYR A 113 10.00 0.52 -11.02
N THR A 114 10.12 1.55 -11.86
CA THR A 114 11.24 1.70 -12.81
C THR A 114 12.03 2.98 -12.60
N THR A 115 11.46 3.97 -11.92
CA THR A 115 12.10 5.26 -11.65
C THR A 115 11.99 5.67 -10.18
N PRO A 116 12.88 6.54 -9.68
CA PRO A 116 12.73 7.16 -8.36
C PRO A 116 11.38 7.88 -8.16
N GLY A 117 10.76 8.36 -9.24
CA GLY A 117 9.44 8.98 -9.16
C GLY A 117 8.31 7.98 -8.98
N ASP A 118 8.45 6.76 -9.50
CA ASP A 118 7.52 5.67 -9.19
C ASP A 118 7.62 5.30 -7.70
N VAL A 119 8.82 5.39 -7.12
CA VAL A 119 9.03 5.13 -5.69
C VAL A 119 8.22 6.08 -4.81
N PHE A 120 8.19 7.39 -5.11
CA PHE A 120 7.34 8.30 -4.32
C PHE A 120 5.85 8.10 -4.57
N LYS A 121 5.45 7.69 -5.78
CA LYS A 121 4.02 7.47 -6.09
C LYS A 121 3.48 6.26 -5.36
N THR A 122 4.20 5.14 -5.39
CA THR A 122 3.77 3.92 -4.70
C THR A 122 3.90 4.09 -3.19
N SER A 123 4.93 4.79 -2.69
CA SER A 123 5.03 5.21 -1.27
C SER A 123 3.76 5.94 -0.83
N LEU A 124 3.38 7.02 -1.51
CA LEU A 124 2.15 7.75 -1.15
C LEU A 124 0.89 6.87 -1.14
N MET A 125 0.80 5.91 -2.05
CA MET A 125 -0.34 4.99 -2.10
C MET A 125 -0.33 4.04 -0.91
N LEU A 126 0.81 3.44 -0.58
CA LEU A 126 0.98 2.53 0.55
C LEU A 126 0.64 3.22 1.87
N GLU A 127 1.28 4.35 2.18
CA GLU A 127 1.04 5.10 3.42
C GLU A 127 -0.44 5.49 3.63
N ARG A 128 -1.17 5.76 2.53
CA ARG A 128 -2.61 6.04 2.58
C ARG A 128 -3.43 4.79 2.85
N VAL A 129 -3.03 3.67 2.25
CA VAL A 129 -3.67 2.37 2.45
C VAL A 129 -3.44 1.89 3.88
N GLY A 130 -2.21 1.99 4.40
CA GLY A 130 -1.90 1.71 5.80
C GLY A 130 -2.71 2.60 6.75
N THR A 131 -2.73 3.92 6.53
CA THR A 131 -3.50 4.86 7.38
C THR A 131 -4.97 4.45 7.45
N ALA A 132 -5.56 4.14 6.29
CA ALA A 132 -6.94 3.70 6.19
C ALA A 132 -7.19 2.31 6.82
N ALA A 133 -6.21 1.41 6.76
CA ALA A 133 -6.26 0.08 7.37
C ALA A 133 -6.24 0.17 8.89
N TYR A 134 -5.30 0.94 9.48
CA TYR A 134 -5.25 1.16 10.92
C TYR A 134 -6.53 1.81 11.45
N LEU A 135 -7.04 2.84 10.76
CA LEU A 135 -8.29 3.47 11.16
C LEU A 135 -9.47 2.52 11.05
N GLY A 136 -9.54 1.74 9.96
CA GLY A 136 -10.57 0.72 9.75
C GLY A 136 -10.53 -0.38 10.80
N ALA A 137 -9.34 -0.75 11.27
CA ALA A 137 -9.14 -1.80 12.26
C ALA A 137 -9.31 -1.32 13.73
N ALA A 138 -9.30 0.00 13.98
CA ALA A 138 -9.26 0.57 15.32
C ALA A 138 -10.36 0.04 16.26
N HIS A 139 -11.55 -0.26 15.73
CA HIS A 139 -12.68 -0.76 16.51
C HIS A 139 -12.60 -2.24 16.88
N PHE A 140 -11.65 -3.00 16.31
CA PHE A 140 -11.37 -4.39 16.71
C PHE A 140 -10.35 -4.48 17.86
N LEU A 141 -9.68 -3.38 18.19
CA LEU A 141 -8.67 -3.33 19.24
C LEU A 141 -9.33 -3.16 20.61
N THR A 142 -8.85 -3.92 21.59
CA THR A 142 -9.41 -4.00 22.95
C THR A 142 -8.36 -3.78 24.03
N ASP A 143 -7.08 -4.11 23.76
CA ASP A 143 -5.97 -3.84 24.69
C ASP A 143 -5.58 -2.35 24.62
N PRO A 144 -5.62 -1.59 25.73
CA PRO A 144 -5.29 -0.16 25.73
C PRO A 144 -3.86 0.19 25.25
N ASN A 145 -2.88 -0.67 25.52
CA ASN A 145 -1.51 -0.47 25.06
C ASN A 145 -1.42 -0.66 23.55
N VAL A 146 -2.10 -1.68 23.02
CA VAL A 146 -2.19 -1.93 21.58
C VAL A 146 -2.95 -0.78 20.89
N ILE A 147 -4.06 -0.31 21.45
CA ILE A 147 -4.81 0.85 20.92
C ILE A 147 -3.91 2.08 20.85
N THR A 148 -3.15 2.34 21.90
CA THR A 148 -2.24 3.51 21.95
C THR A 148 -1.13 3.39 20.92
N ALA A 149 -0.52 2.22 20.79
CA ALA A 149 0.54 1.97 19.81
C ALA A 149 0.00 2.05 18.37
N ALA A 150 -1.12 1.40 18.06
CA ALA A 150 -1.77 1.47 16.75
C ALA A 150 -2.18 2.90 16.39
N GLY A 151 -2.69 3.68 17.36
CA GLY A 151 -2.96 5.11 17.17
C GLY A 151 -1.70 5.92 16.88
N ALA A 152 -0.57 5.58 17.49
CA ALA A 152 0.71 6.23 17.19
C ALA A 152 1.19 5.92 15.77
N ILE A 153 1.09 4.65 15.33
CA ILE A 153 1.44 4.21 13.97
C ILE A 153 0.55 4.91 12.94
N LEU A 154 -0.77 4.85 13.11
CA LEU A 154 -1.76 5.53 12.26
C LEU A 154 -1.39 7.00 12.02
N THR A 155 -1.05 7.74 13.09
CA THR A 155 -0.71 9.16 12.94
C THR A 155 0.65 9.39 12.27
N THR A 156 1.54 8.42 12.32
CA THR A 156 2.86 8.48 11.66
C THR A 156 2.69 8.27 10.17
N GLU A 157 1.96 7.23 9.76
CA GLU A 157 1.64 6.95 8.35
C GLU A 157 0.86 8.10 7.70
N ALA A 158 -0.12 8.66 8.41
CA ALA A 158 -0.86 9.82 7.91
C ALA A 158 0.08 11.02 7.65
N ARG A 159 1.11 11.20 8.47
CA ARG A 159 2.12 12.26 8.26
C ARG A 159 3.10 11.91 7.14
N GLN A 160 3.44 10.64 6.94
CA GLN A 160 4.28 10.18 5.83
C GLN A 160 3.56 10.37 4.49
N ALA A 161 2.28 9.99 4.41
CA ALA A 161 1.39 10.28 3.29
C ALA A 161 1.25 11.80 3.05
N SER A 162 1.00 12.57 4.10
CA SER A 162 0.88 14.03 4.05
C SER A 162 2.12 14.71 3.51
N TRP A 163 3.29 14.34 4.03
CA TRP A 163 4.59 14.84 3.62
C TRP A 163 4.87 14.49 2.15
N THR A 164 4.62 13.24 1.75
CA THR A 164 4.85 12.81 0.37
C THR A 164 3.94 13.59 -0.58
N ASN A 165 2.65 13.75 -0.26
CA ASN A 165 1.73 14.47 -1.13
C ASN A 165 2.04 15.98 -1.20
N SER A 166 2.34 16.61 -0.07
CA SER A 166 2.57 18.07 -0.01
C SER A 166 3.98 18.48 -0.40
N ALA A 167 4.99 17.91 0.22
CA ALA A 167 6.37 18.35 0.04
C ALA A 167 7.02 17.76 -1.22
N VAL A 168 6.67 16.52 -1.59
CA VAL A 168 7.24 15.87 -2.78
C VAL A 168 6.43 16.20 -4.03
N PHE A 169 5.10 16.09 -3.96
CA PHE A 169 4.23 16.30 -5.12
C PHE A 169 3.61 17.70 -5.23
N MET A 170 3.84 18.59 -4.26
CA MET A 170 3.31 19.96 -4.27
C MET A 170 1.77 19.98 -4.35
N ARG A 171 1.11 19.06 -3.63
CA ARG A 171 -0.36 18.92 -3.53
C ARG A 171 -0.83 19.19 -2.09
N GLU A 172 -2.12 19.00 -1.84
CA GLU A 172 -2.70 19.17 -0.51
C GLU A 172 -2.08 18.23 0.53
N GLY A 173 -1.85 18.71 1.74
CA GLY A 173 -1.26 17.90 2.81
C GLY A 173 -2.20 16.88 3.43
N TRP A 174 -3.51 17.03 3.27
CA TRP A 174 -4.51 16.13 3.85
C TRP A 174 -5.69 16.01 2.89
N PRO A 175 -6.39 14.85 2.86
CA PRO A 175 -7.49 14.62 1.92
C PRO A 175 -8.77 15.38 2.30
N GLY A 176 -8.91 15.77 3.57
CA GLY A 176 -10.10 16.42 4.11
C GLY A 176 -10.06 16.51 5.65
N PRO A 177 -11.20 16.75 6.30
CA PRO A 177 -11.28 16.86 7.77
C PRO A 177 -11.23 15.51 8.50
N TYR A 178 -11.42 14.39 7.78
CA TYR A 178 -11.38 13.03 8.31
C TYR A 178 -10.63 12.11 7.35
N GLU A 179 -9.89 11.15 7.91
CA GLU A 179 -9.39 10.01 7.16
C GLU A 179 -10.53 9.03 6.86
N THR A 180 -10.40 8.26 5.77
CA THR A 180 -11.41 7.29 5.35
C THR A 180 -11.01 5.89 5.81
N PRO A 181 -11.71 5.27 6.78
CA PRO A 181 -11.43 3.88 7.15
C PRO A 181 -11.77 2.95 5.99
N LEU A 182 -10.93 1.95 5.77
CA LEU A 182 -11.19 0.88 4.80
C LEU A 182 -11.33 -0.47 5.51
N THR A 183 -12.19 -1.33 4.97
CA THR A 183 -12.28 -2.72 5.42
C THR A 183 -11.06 -3.52 4.93
N PRO A 184 -10.73 -4.65 5.59
CA PRO A 184 -9.65 -5.53 5.14
C PRO A 184 -9.74 -5.90 3.65
N ASN A 185 -10.93 -6.25 3.13
CA ASN A 185 -11.08 -6.59 1.71
C ASN A 185 -10.78 -5.39 0.80
N GLN A 186 -11.15 -4.17 1.19
CA GLN A 186 -10.88 -2.95 0.41
C GLN A 186 -9.38 -2.65 0.41
N VAL A 187 -8.75 -2.70 1.58
CA VAL A 187 -7.29 -2.54 1.74
C VAL A 187 -6.55 -3.58 0.90
N TYR A 188 -6.92 -4.85 1.03
CA TYR A 188 -6.27 -5.96 0.33
C TYR A 188 -6.49 -5.90 -1.18
N THR A 189 -7.65 -5.44 -1.64
CA THR A 189 -7.89 -5.21 -3.07
C THR A 189 -6.85 -4.26 -3.67
N ILE A 190 -6.41 -3.25 -2.91
CA ILE A 190 -5.38 -2.30 -3.34
C ILE A 190 -3.98 -2.91 -3.20
N ALA A 191 -3.67 -3.55 -2.06
CA ALA A 191 -2.34 -4.10 -1.78
C ALA A 191 -1.99 -5.34 -2.61
N SER A 192 -2.98 -6.18 -2.94
CA SER A 192 -2.78 -7.50 -3.56
C SER A 192 -2.08 -7.46 -4.92
N GLN A 193 -2.09 -6.32 -5.61
CA GLN A 193 -1.36 -6.16 -6.87
C GLN A 193 0.17 -6.31 -6.73
N PHE A 194 0.70 -6.16 -5.50
CA PHE A 194 2.14 -6.28 -5.22
C PHE A 194 2.52 -7.64 -4.66
N ILE A 195 1.54 -8.50 -4.28
CA ILE A 195 1.80 -9.77 -3.59
C ILE A 195 1.80 -10.88 -4.64
N THR A 196 2.95 -11.54 -4.81
CA THR A 196 3.10 -12.62 -5.81
C THR A 196 2.92 -14.01 -5.20
N ASN A 197 3.31 -14.19 -3.94
CA ASN A 197 3.20 -15.47 -3.26
C ASN A 197 3.13 -15.25 -1.75
N SER A 198 2.28 -16.02 -1.07
CA SER A 198 2.14 -15.98 0.39
C SER A 198 2.59 -17.30 1.03
N PRO A 199 3.37 -17.28 2.12
CA PRO A 199 3.73 -18.47 2.88
C PRO A 199 2.50 -19.29 3.27
N GLN A 200 2.52 -20.60 3.03
CA GLN A 200 1.40 -21.50 3.37
C GLN A 200 1.19 -21.65 4.88
N THR A 201 2.18 -21.24 5.67
CA THR A 201 2.14 -21.15 7.14
C THR A 201 1.31 -19.97 7.62
N ASN A 202 1.11 -18.93 6.81
CA ASN A 202 0.29 -17.79 7.17
C ASN A 202 -1.20 -18.19 7.26
N PRO A 203 -1.95 -17.63 8.22
CA PRO A 203 -3.39 -17.82 8.30
C PRO A 203 -4.10 -17.22 7.07
N GLU A 204 -5.34 -17.64 6.82
CA GLU A 204 -6.14 -17.04 5.75
C GLU A 204 -6.43 -15.57 6.05
N LEU A 205 -6.28 -14.73 5.03
CA LEU A 205 -6.55 -13.31 5.18
C LEU A 205 -8.05 -13.08 5.37
N PRO A 206 -8.44 -12.11 6.20
CA PRO A 206 -9.84 -11.79 6.47
C PRO A 206 -10.49 -10.99 5.30
N VAL A 207 -10.39 -11.50 4.06
CA VAL A 207 -10.68 -10.76 2.81
C VAL A 207 -11.39 -11.57 1.74
#